data_AF-A0A8S9WLT9-F1
#
_entry.id   AF-A0A8S9WLT9-F1
#
_cell.length_a   1.000
_cell.length_b   1.000
_cell.length_c   1.000
_cell.angle_alpha   90.00
_cell.angle_beta   90.00
_cell.angle_gamma   90.00
#
_symmetry.space_group_name_H-M   'P 1'
#
loop_
_entity.id
_entity.type
_entity.pdbx_description
1 polymer ?
#
loop_
_entity_poly.entity_id
_entity_poly.type
_entity_poly.pdbx_seq_one_letter_code
_entity_poly.pdbx_strand_id
1 'polypeptide(L)'
;MLAIVYSSPIAEVMPLASLFVIVGTLGGFFPDIDRVEGRIGSINIVHRRTLHFSLGYFLLALITYVISLYYSDWRSVCWFAIAFFIGAGLHSVMDILDSPRDIDPTEGVYNHLSRKWIRPLNMIPFASLWEWIMYSLLSLGFILIAPFLPPFWNIQGVYISGGVYFLTCVVAAAYESQYTLPKKRAARKK
;
A
#
# COMPACT_ATOMS: atom_id res chain seq x y z
N MET A 1 -40.37 8.47 9.57
CA MET A 1 -39.95 7.15 9.04
C MET A 1 -38.46 7.19 8.69
N LEU A 2 -37.62 7.44 9.70
CA LEU A 2 -36.16 7.43 9.64
C LEU A 2 -35.70 6.03 10.09
N ALA A 3 -35.82 5.06 9.19
CA ALA A 3 -35.36 3.69 9.44
C ALA A 3 -35.10 3.00 8.10
N ILE A 4 -34.37 3.67 7.19
CA ILE A 4 -33.62 2.93 6.18
C ILE A 4 -32.30 2.57 6.86
N VAL A 5 -32.38 1.49 7.63
CA VAL A 5 -31.43 0.39 7.62
C VAL A 5 -30.02 0.81 7.18
N TYR A 6 -29.22 1.26 8.15
CA TYR A 6 -27.77 1.13 8.08
C TYR A 6 -27.41 -0.37 8.20
N SER A 7 -27.76 -1.18 7.20
CA SER A 7 -27.19 -2.52 7.00
C SER A 7 -25.88 -2.44 6.22
N SER A 8 -25.22 -1.29 6.26
CA SER A 8 -23.96 -1.08 5.56
C SER A 8 -22.83 -1.35 6.54
N PRO A 9 -21.84 -2.19 6.18
CA PRO A 9 -20.58 -2.35 6.93
C PRO A 9 -19.95 -1.00 7.33
N ILE A 10 -20.26 0.05 6.57
CA ILE A 10 -19.79 1.42 6.78
C ILE A 10 -20.18 2.00 8.16
N ALA A 11 -21.34 1.64 8.73
CA ALA A 11 -21.77 2.17 10.02
C ALA A 11 -20.98 1.60 11.21
N GLU A 12 -20.54 0.34 11.12
CA GLU A 12 -19.66 -0.31 12.09
C GLU A 12 -18.19 0.10 11.90
N VAL A 13 -17.81 0.43 10.66
CA VAL A 13 -16.44 0.78 10.29
C VAL A 13 -16.08 2.23 10.63
N MET A 14 -17.01 3.18 10.60
CA MET A 14 -16.70 4.60 10.89
C MET A 14 -16.00 4.84 12.24
N PRO A 15 -16.41 4.22 13.37
CA PRO A 15 -15.71 4.38 14.65
C PRO A 15 -14.31 3.74 14.68
N LEU A 16 -14.08 2.72 13.84
CA LEU A 16 -12.84 1.94 13.79
C LEU A 16 -11.95 2.32 12.61
N ALA A 17 -12.34 3.30 11.79
CA ALA A 17 -11.64 3.68 10.57
C ALA A 17 -10.17 4.02 10.83
N SER A 18 -9.89 4.74 11.91
CA SER A 18 -8.53 5.07 12.35
C SER A 18 -7.71 3.81 12.66
N LEU A 19 -8.30 2.81 13.33
CA LEU A 19 -7.65 1.54 13.63
C LEU A 19 -7.38 0.73 12.36
N PHE A 20 -8.30 0.73 11.38
CA PHE A 20 -8.04 0.09 10.09
C PHE A 20 -6.89 0.74 9.33
N VAL A 21 -6.76 2.07 9.39
CA VAL A 21 -5.61 2.77 8.80
C VAL A 21 -4.32 2.38 9.50
N ILE A 22 -4.30 2.32 10.84
CA ILE A 22 -3.12 1.88 11.61
C ILE A 22 -2.74 0.45 11.24
N VAL A 23 -3.69 -0.48 11.25
CA VAL A 23 -3.44 -1.89 10.93
C VAL A 23 -3.01 -2.07 9.47
N GLY A 24 -3.62 -1.35 8.54
CA GLY A 24 -3.19 -1.33 7.14
C GLY A 24 -1.77 -0.78 6.96
N THR A 25 -1.41 0.26 7.72
CA THR A 25 -0.05 0.82 7.75
C THR A 25 0.96 -0.19 8.28
N LEU A 26 0.63 -0.89 9.38
CA LEU A 26 1.45 -1.99 9.91
C LEU A 26 1.59 -3.12 8.89
N GLY A 27 0.52 -3.42 8.16
CA GLY A 27 0.54 -4.36 7.04
C GLY A 27 1.48 -3.94 5.92
N GLY A 28 1.45 -2.66 5.53
CA GLY A 28 2.38 -2.10 4.55
C GLY A 28 3.84 -2.14 5.00
N PHE A 29 4.12 -1.92 6.29
CA PHE A 29 5.47 -2.01 6.84
C PHE A 29 6.01 -3.45 6.89
N PHE A 30 5.12 -4.45 6.99
CA PHE A 30 5.50 -5.83 7.24
C PHE A 30 6.42 -6.46 6.16
N PRO A 31 6.17 -6.31 4.85
CA PRO A 31 7.07 -6.82 3.81
C PRO A 31 8.52 -6.33 3.98
N ASP A 32 8.71 -5.05 4.32
CA ASP A 32 10.03 -4.42 4.45
C ASP A 32 10.87 -4.95 5.62
N ILE A 33 10.30 -5.78 6.51
CA ILE A 33 11.09 -6.49 7.53
C ILE A 33 12.14 -7.39 6.87
N ASP A 34 11.93 -7.84 5.62
CA ASP A 34 12.94 -8.61 4.89
C ASP A 34 14.17 -7.79 4.43
N ARG A 35 14.20 -6.47 4.67
CA ARG A 35 15.39 -5.62 4.54
C ARG A 35 16.47 -5.87 5.58
N VAL A 36 16.14 -6.54 6.68
CA VAL A 36 17.14 -6.87 7.72
C VAL A 36 18.26 -7.75 7.14
N GLU A 37 18.02 -8.41 6.00
CA GLU A 37 18.96 -9.22 5.20
C GLU A 37 19.90 -10.12 6.01
N GLY A 38 19.74 -11.43 5.88
CA GLY A 38 20.63 -12.35 6.58
C GLY A 38 20.01 -13.72 6.77
N ARG A 39 20.51 -14.44 7.77
CA ARG A 39 20.01 -15.76 8.13
C ARG A 39 19.38 -15.74 9.52
N ILE A 40 18.14 -16.22 9.60
CA ILE A 40 17.51 -16.57 10.87
C ILE A 40 17.35 -18.09 10.87
N GLY A 41 18.21 -18.77 11.64
CA GLY A 41 18.33 -20.22 11.60
C GLY A 41 18.65 -20.73 10.20
N SER A 42 17.76 -21.55 9.62
CA SER A 42 17.90 -22.10 8.26
C SER A 42 17.27 -21.24 7.16
N ILE A 43 16.60 -20.14 7.51
CA ILE A 43 15.90 -19.28 6.54
C ILE A 43 16.85 -18.18 6.10
N ASN A 44 17.09 -18.09 4.78
CA ASN A 44 17.78 -16.95 4.18
C ASN A 44 16.76 -15.86 3.84
N ILE A 45 16.88 -14.71 4.49
CA ILE A 45 16.04 -13.55 4.26
C ILE A 45 16.66 -12.73 3.13
N VAL A 46 15.89 -12.61 2.05
CA VAL A 46 16.26 -11.87 0.85
C VAL A 46 15.20 -10.79 0.66
N HIS A 47 15.63 -9.53 0.65
CA HIS A 47 14.72 -8.40 0.48
C HIS A 47 13.93 -8.53 -0.83
N ARG A 48 12.65 -8.13 -0.80
CA ARG A 48 11.70 -8.24 -1.93
C ARG A 48 11.45 -9.66 -2.45
N ARG A 49 11.88 -10.67 -1.68
CA ARG A 49 11.63 -12.09 -1.96
C ARG A 49 11.04 -12.82 -0.77
N THR A 50 11.50 -12.60 0.45
CA THR A 50 11.08 -13.46 1.57
C THR A 50 9.70 -13.09 2.10
N LEU A 51 9.38 -11.79 2.18
CA LEU A 51 8.09 -11.32 2.70
C LEU A 51 7.26 -10.56 1.65
N HIS A 52 7.81 -10.23 0.48
CA HIS A 52 7.06 -9.50 -0.54
C HIS A 52 6.21 -10.44 -1.42
N PHE A 53 5.02 -10.78 -0.95
CA PHE A 53 4.04 -11.61 -1.67
C PHE A 53 2.99 -10.76 -2.39
N SER A 54 3.33 -10.25 -3.58
CA SER A 54 2.45 -9.35 -4.34
C SER A 54 1.03 -9.89 -4.58
N LEU A 55 0.86 -11.18 -4.89
CA LEU A 55 -0.47 -11.80 -5.01
C LEU A 55 -0.91 -12.54 -3.73
N GLY A 56 0.03 -13.09 -2.98
CA GLY A 56 -0.26 -13.94 -1.82
C GLY A 56 -1.07 -13.21 -0.75
N TYR A 57 -0.76 -11.93 -0.51
CA TYR A 57 -1.51 -11.14 0.46
C TYR A 57 -2.96 -10.84 0.03
N PHE A 58 -3.22 -10.56 -1.25
CA PHE A 58 -4.60 -10.38 -1.73
C PHE A 58 -5.41 -11.67 -1.65
N LEU A 59 -4.78 -12.83 -1.90
CA LEU A 59 -5.43 -14.12 -1.70
C LEU A 59 -5.76 -14.36 -0.23
N LEU A 60 -4.86 -14.04 0.70
CA LEU A 60 -5.14 -14.11 2.13
C LEU A 60 -6.28 -13.17 2.53
N ALA A 61 -6.27 -11.92 2.05
CA ALA A 61 -7.37 -10.97 2.28
C ALA A 61 -8.71 -11.52 1.78
N LEU A 62 -8.74 -12.11 0.57
CA LEU A 62 -9.95 -12.71 0.01
C LEU A 62 -10.44 -13.90 0.84
N ILE A 63 -9.54 -14.81 1.24
CA ILE A 63 -9.89 -15.95 2.09
C ILE A 63 -10.43 -15.47 3.44
N THR A 64 -9.78 -14.50 4.08
CA THR A 64 -10.22 -13.91 5.34
C THR A 64 -11.57 -13.21 5.20
N TYR A 65 -11.82 -12.53 4.09
CA TYR A 65 -13.13 -11.96 3.79
C TYR A 65 -14.21 -13.04 3.70
N VAL A 66 -13.96 -14.12 2.97
CA VAL A 66 -14.91 -15.25 2.88
C VAL A 66 -15.19 -15.84 4.27
N ILE A 67 -14.18 -16.04 5.11
CA ILE A 67 -14.35 -16.51 6.50
C ILE A 67 -15.24 -15.56 7.30
N SER A 68 -15.06 -14.25 7.17
CA SER A 68 -15.85 -13.25 7.91
C SER A 68 -17.36 -13.29 7.64
N LEU A 69 -17.75 -13.84 6.48
CA LEU A 69 -19.16 -14.00 6.10
C LEU A 69 -19.84 -15.11 6.90
N TYR A 70 -19.10 -16.15 7.29
CA TYR A 70 -19.64 -17.33 7.97
C TYR A 70 -19.48 -17.28 9.50
N TYR A 71 -18.51 -16.50 10.01
CA TYR A 71 -18.20 -16.45 11.44
C TYR A 71 -18.40 -15.04 11.99
N SER A 72 -19.62 -14.73 12.44
CA SER A 72 -19.99 -13.43 13.00
C SER A 72 -19.11 -13.01 14.17
N ASP A 73 -18.76 -13.94 15.06
CA ASP A 73 -18.02 -13.65 16.29
C ASP A 73 -16.58 -13.18 16.02
N TRP A 74 -16.03 -13.58 14.87
CA TRP A 74 -14.66 -13.25 14.46
C TRP A 74 -14.59 -12.09 13.46
N ARG A 75 -15.74 -11.52 13.08
CA ARG A 75 -15.84 -10.57 11.97
C ARG A 75 -14.91 -9.36 12.13
N SER A 76 -14.82 -8.77 13.33
CA SER A 76 -13.92 -7.63 13.59
C SER A 76 -12.45 -7.99 13.40
N VAL A 77 -12.03 -9.16 13.89
CA VAL A 77 -10.65 -9.67 13.73
C VAL A 77 -10.35 -9.91 12.25
N CYS A 78 -11.28 -10.50 11.52
CA CYS A 78 -11.16 -10.70 10.08
C CYS A 78 -10.98 -9.37 9.34
N TRP A 79 -11.75 -8.33 9.68
CA TRP A 79 -11.61 -7.01 9.05
C TRP A 79 -10.23 -6.38 9.30
N PHE A 80 -9.67 -6.51 10.51
CA PHE A 80 -8.31 -6.05 10.78
C PHE A 80 -7.27 -6.82 9.98
N ALA A 81 -7.39 -8.15 9.91
CA ALA A 81 -6.49 -8.98 9.11
C ALA A 81 -6.59 -8.65 7.60
N ILE A 82 -7.80 -8.38 7.09
CA ILE A 82 -7.99 -7.91 5.71
C ILE A 82 -7.27 -6.58 5.48
N ALA A 83 -7.43 -5.60 6.37
CA ALA A 83 -6.73 -4.31 6.25
C ALA A 83 -5.21 -4.50 6.23
N PHE A 84 -4.68 -5.34 7.12
CA PHE A 84 -3.26 -5.69 7.16
C PHE A 84 -2.76 -6.32 5.85
N PHE A 85 -3.45 -7.36 5.35
CA PHE A 85 -3.06 -8.05 4.13
C PHE A 85 -3.18 -7.15 2.89
N ILE A 86 -4.22 -6.31 2.81
CA ILE A 86 -4.32 -5.32 1.74
C ILE A 86 -3.14 -4.35 1.78
N GLY A 87 -2.76 -3.85 2.96
CA GLY A 87 -1.57 -3.01 3.13
C GLY A 87 -0.29 -3.69 2.63
N ALA A 88 -0.05 -4.93 3.06
CA ALA A 88 1.12 -5.71 2.66
C ALA A 88 1.16 -6.02 1.15
N GLY A 89 0.01 -6.34 0.57
CA GLY A 89 -0.15 -6.60 -0.86
C GLY A 89 0.08 -5.33 -1.70
N LEU A 90 -0.49 -4.20 -1.28
CA LEU A 90 -0.29 -2.91 -1.94
C LEU A 90 1.18 -2.48 -1.89
N HIS A 91 1.85 -2.59 -0.74
CA HIS A 91 3.29 -2.33 -0.63
C HIS A 91 4.08 -3.18 -1.61
N SER A 92 3.84 -4.50 -1.62
CA SER A 92 4.52 -5.44 -2.51
C SER A 92 4.27 -5.15 -4.00
N VAL A 93 3.11 -4.61 -4.37
CA VAL A 93 2.81 -4.18 -5.75
C VAL A 93 3.47 -2.85 -6.08
N MET A 94 3.49 -1.90 -5.13
CA MET A 94 4.15 -0.61 -5.32
C MET A 94 5.65 -0.78 -5.59
N ASP A 95 6.30 -1.75 -4.97
CA ASP A 95 7.71 -2.08 -5.26
C ASP A 95 7.97 -2.61 -6.68
N ILE A 96 6.94 -3.13 -7.38
CA ILE A 96 7.04 -3.48 -8.81
C ILE A 96 7.04 -2.21 -9.67
N LEU A 97 6.27 -1.20 -9.24
CA LEU A 97 6.15 0.08 -9.95
C LEU A 97 7.35 1.00 -9.70
N ASP A 98 8.02 0.82 -8.56
CA ASP A 98 9.19 1.57 -8.11
C ASP A 98 10.48 1.21 -8.89
N SER A 99 11.43 2.14 -8.89
CA SER A 99 12.79 1.95 -9.40
C SER A 99 13.72 1.53 -8.26
N PRO A 100 14.31 0.31 -8.26
CA PRO A 100 15.22 -0.10 -7.20
C PRO A 100 16.43 0.84 -7.15
N ARG A 101 16.72 1.36 -5.94
CA ARG A 101 17.92 2.16 -5.67
C ARG A 101 19.15 1.31 -5.40
N ASP A 102 18.96 0.14 -4.80
CA ASP A 102 20.03 -0.66 -4.19
C ASP A 102 20.09 -2.12 -4.67
N ILE A 103 19.26 -2.50 -5.64
CA ILE A 103 19.13 -3.89 -6.16
C ILE A 103 19.49 -3.91 -7.65
N ASP A 104 19.92 -5.08 -8.15
CA ASP A 104 20.07 -5.36 -9.58
C ASP A 104 18.87 -4.76 -10.36
N PRO A 105 19.09 -3.94 -11.40
CA PRO A 105 18.02 -3.27 -12.15
C PRO A 105 17.05 -4.24 -12.83
N THR A 106 17.34 -5.54 -12.83
CA THR A 106 16.49 -6.61 -13.36
C THR A 106 15.65 -7.32 -12.30
N GLU A 107 15.90 -7.08 -11.02
CA GLU A 107 15.23 -7.75 -9.89
C GLU A 107 14.38 -6.74 -9.08
N GLY A 108 13.08 -6.69 -9.37
CA GLY A 108 12.13 -5.84 -8.66
C GLY A 108 11.53 -6.56 -7.46
N VAL A 109 10.53 -7.41 -7.70
CA VAL A 109 9.86 -8.22 -6.66
C VAL A 109 9.77 -9.66 -7.12
N TYR A 110 10.04 -10.60 -6.22
CA TYR A 110 10.02 -12.02 -6.56
C TYR A 110 8.58 -12.55 -6.68
N ASN A 111 8.22 -13.05 -7.86
CA ASN A 111 6.97 -13.76 -8.05
C ASN A 111 7.13 -15.21 -7.60
N HIS A 112 6.46 -15.56 -6.50
CA HIS A 112 6.47 -16.88 -5.90
C HIS A 112 5.74 -17.94 -6.74
N LEU A 113 4.76 -17.54 -7.54
CA LEU A 113 4.03 -18.46 -8.42
C LEU A 113 4.87 -18.87 -9.62
N SER A 114 5.46 -17.90 -10.31
CA SER A 114 6.31 -18.17 -11.47
C SER A 114 7.77 -18.48 -11.11
N ARG A 115 8.14 -18.36 -9.83
CA ARG A 115 9.50 -18.51 -9.29
C ARG A 115 10.54 -17.64 -10.01
N LYS A 116 10.16 -16.42 -10.36
CA LYS A 116 11.00 -15.49 -11.14
C LYS A 116 10.89 -14.09 -10.57
N TRP A 117 11.95 -13.31 -10.72
CA TRP A 117 11.91 -11.87 -10.46
C TRP A 117 11.05 -11.15 -11.50
N ILE A 118 10.16 -10.31 -11.01
CA ILE A 118 9.46 -9.32 -11.83
C ILE A 118 10.40 -8.12 -11.97
N ARG A 119 10.64 -7.69 -13.20
CA ARG A 119 11.46 -6.50 -13.44
C ARG A 119 10.73 -5.25 -12.93
N PRO A 120 11.45 -4.30 -12.32
CA PRO A 120 10.86 -3.03 -11.92
C PRO A 120 10.40 -2.26 -13.15
N LEU A 121 9.19 -1.68 -13.09
CA LEU A 121 8.62 -0.93 -14.20
C LEU A 121 9.16 0.51 -14.25
N ASN A 122 9.75 1.01 -13.15
CA ASN A 122 10.29 2.37 -13.03
C ASN A 122 9.25 3.44 -13.40
N MET A 123 7.99 3.20 -13.03
CA MET A 123 6.87 4.09 -13.31
C MET A 123 6.72 5.17 -12.24
N ILE A 124 7.09 4.85 -11.00
CA ILE A 124 6.95 5.76 -9.87
C ILE A 124 8.35 6.25 -9.46
N PRO A 125 8.59 7.57 -9.53
CA PRO A 125 9.73 8.22 -8.90
C PRO A 125 9.81 7.91 -7.41
N PHE A 126 11.01 7.63 -6.92
CA PHE A 126 11.20 7.49 -5.50
C PHE A 126 11.08 8.87 -4.84
N ALA A 127 9.92 9.20 -4.29
CA ALA A 127 9.80 10.34 -3.37
C ALA A 127 10.67 10.05 -2.14
N SER A 128 11.38 11.05 -1.63
CA SER A 128 12.16 10.92 -0.40
C SER A 128 11.27 10.43 0.75
N LEU A 129 11.87 9.80 1.76
CA LEU A 129 11.15 9.39 2.98
C LEU A 129 10.33 10.55 3.55
N TRP A 130 10.88 11.77 3.52
CA TRP A 130 10.21 12.98 3.98
C TRP A 130 8.98 13.35 3.15
N GLU A 131 9.06 13.23 1.82
CA GLU A 131 7.92 13.46 0.94
C GLU A 131 6.80 12.44 1.21
N TRP A 132 7.14 11.17 1.42
CA TRP A 132 6.17 10.13 1.79
C TRP A 132 5.55 10.34 3.17
N ILE A 133 6.34 10.71 4.17
CA ILE A 133 5.84 11.04 5.51
C ILE A 133 4.89 12.24 5.44
N MET A 134 5.29 13.33 4.77
CA MET A 134 4.44 14.51 4.62
C MET A 134 3.14 14.15 3.90
N TYR A 135 3.23 13.40 2.79
CA TYR A 135 2.08 12.98 2.01
C TYR A 135 1.10 12.10 2.83
N SER A 136 1.65 11.17 3.62
CA SER A 136 0.89 10.28 4.48
C SER A 136 0.21 11.03 5.63
N LEU A 137 0.93 11.94 6.28
CA LEU A 137 0.38 12.79 7.37
C LEU A 137 -0.70 13.75 6.87
N LEU A 138 -0.50 14.38 5.70
CA LEU A 138 -1.51 15.22 5.04
C LEU A 138 -2.76 14.40 4.68
N SER A 139 -2.56 13.19 4.14
CA SER A 139 -3.65 12.28 3.79
C SER A 139 -4.46 11.85 5.02
N LEU A 140 -3.78 11.44 6.09
CA LEU A 140 -4.40 11.11 7.39
C LEU A 140 -5.15 12.30 7.98
N GLY A 141 -4.51 13.46 8.06
CA GLY A 141 -5.12 14.69 8.56
C GLY A 141 -6.38 15.07 7.77
N PHE A 142 -6.32 14.96 6.44
CA PHE A 142 -7.45 15.26 5.57
C PHE A 142 -8.60 14.26 5.73
N ILE A 143 -8.30 12.95 5.84
CA ILE A 143 -9.32 11.92 6.10
C ILE A 143 -10.04 12.19 7.43
N LEU A 144 -9.30 12.60 8.46
CA LEU A 144 -9.85 12.87 9.79
C LEU A 144 -10.66 14.17 9.84
N ILE A 145 -10.24 15.21 9.10
CA ILE A 145 -10.87 16.54 9.15
C ILE A 145 -12.04 16.66 8.14
N ALA A 146 -12.01 15.94 7.01
CA ALA A 146 -13.00 16.06 5.94
C ALA A 146 -14.48 15.92 6.40
N PRO A 147 -14.85 15.03 7.33
CA PRO A 147 -16.22 14.94 7.84
C PRO A 147 -16.71 16.22 8.54
N PHE A 148 -15.78 17.06 9.03
CA PHE A 148 -16.07 18.31 9.74
C PHE A 148 -16.03 19.54 8.82
N LEU A 149 -15.69 19.38 7.54
CA LEU A 149 -15.65 20.47 6.56
C LEU A 149 -16.96 20.54 5.76
N PRO A 150 -17.74 21.63 5.86
CA PRO A 150 -19.07 21.74 5.24
C PRO A 150 -19.16 21.41 3.74
N PRO A 151 -18.21 21.77 2.86
CA PRO A 151 -18.30 21.40 1.44
C PRO A 151 -18.01 19.91 1.16
N PHE A 152 -17.40 19.19 2.11
CA PHE A 152 -16.93 17.81 1.94
C PHE A 152 -17.73 16.78 2.74
N TRP A 153 -18.76 17.19 3.46
CA TRP A 153 -19.69 16.33 4.20
C TRP A 153 -20.21 15.09 3.43
N ASN A 154 -20.36 15.20 2.10
CA ASN A 154 -20.86 14.14 1.23
C ASN A 154 -19.75 13.34 0.53
N ILE A 155 -18.48 13.77 0.63
CA ILE A 155 -17.34 13.10 0.02
C ILE A 155 -16.49 12.53 1.16
N GLN A 156 -16.48 11.21 1.31
CA GLN A 156 -15.63 10.58 2.31
C GLN A 156 -14.18 11.01 2.08
N GLY A 157 -13.51 11.51 3.12
CA GLY A 157 -12.16 12.10 3.01
C GLY A 157 -11.12 11.16 2.36
N VAL A 158 -11.38 9.85 2.38
CA VAL A 158 -10.60 8.83 1.68
C VAL A 158 -10.56 9.03 0.16
N TYR A 159 -11.67 9.45 -0.47
CA TYR A 159 -11.71 9.67 -1.92
C TYR A 159 -10.92 10.89 -2.33
N ILE A 160 -10.96 11.94 -1.50
CA ILE A 160 -10.19 13.16 -1.76
C ILE A 160 -8.70 12.89 -1.54
N SER A 161 -8.33 12.25 -0.43
CA SER A 161 -6.95 11.84 -0.17
C SER A 161 -6.39 10.93 -1.26
N GLY A 162 -7.18 9.93 -1.71
CA GLY A 162 -6.82 9.06 -2.83
C GLY A 162 -6.69 9.81 -4.16
N GLY A 163 -7.57 10.78 -4.42
CA GLY A 163 -7.50 11.64 -5.61
C GLY A 163 -6.28 12.55 -5.62
N VAL A 164 -5.96 13.20 -4.50
CA VAL A 164 -4.74 13.99 -4.33
C VAL A 164 -3.51 13.09 -4.53
N TYR A 165 -3.56 11.85 -4.04
CA TYR A 165 -2.42 10.94 -4.09
C TYR A 165 -2.13 10.52 -5.52
N PHE A 166 -3.17 10.09 -6.20
CA PHE A 166 -3.11 9.75 -7.61
C PHE A 166 -2.58 10.93 -8.43
N LEU A 167 -3.08 12.15 -8.19
CA LEU A 167 -2.63 13.34 -8.90
C LEU A 167 -1.14 13.64 -8.62
N THR A 168 -0.70 13.55 -7.37
CA THR A 168 0.72 13.73 -7.01
C THR A 168 1.60 12.69 -7.70
N CYS A 169 1.21 11.42 -7.72
CA CYS A 169 1.93 10.37 -8.45
C CYS A 169 2.02 10.67 -9.96
N VAL A 170 0.92 11.09 -10.58
CA VAL A 170 0.89 11.43 -12.01
C VAL A 170 1.81 12.61 -12.32
N VAL A 171 1.75 13.69 -11.53
CA VAL A 171 2.58 14.87 -11.72
C VAL A 171 4.06 14.54 -11.47
N ALA A 172 4.38 13.79 -10.42
CA ALA A 172 5.75 13.37 -10.13
C ALA A 172 6.31 12.50 -11.26
N ALA A 173 5.55 11.51 -11.73
CA ALA A 173 5.96 10.65 -12.84
C ALA A 173 6.20 11.46 -14.14
N ALA A 174 5.31 12.42 -14.45
CA ALA A 174 5.47 13.31 -15.59
C ALA A 174 6.76 14.15 -15.46
N TYR A 175 6.98 14.78 -14.30
CA TYR A 175 8.18 15.58 -14.03
C TYR A 175 9.46 14.76 -14.16
N GLU A 176 9.55 13.60 -13.52
CA GLU A 176 10.76 12.78 -13.63
C GLU A 176 11.01 12.25 -15.04
N SER A 177 9.95 11.89 -15.76
CA SER A 177 10.08 11.41 -17.15
C SER A 177 10.72 12.47 -18.05
N GLN A 178 10.42 13.74 -17.81
CA GLN A 178 10.91 14.86 -18.59
C GLN A 178 12.29 15.35 -18.12
N TYR A 179 12.56 15.39 -16.82
CA TYR A 179 13.72 16.10 -16.28
C TYR A 179 14.80 15.21 -15.66
N THR A 180 14.42 14.08 -15.06
CA THR A 180 15.34 13.25 -14.26
C THR A 180 15.83 12.03 -15.04
N LEU A 181 14.92 11.31 -15.71
CA LEU A 181 15.25 10.11 -16.48
C LEU A 181 16.24 10.37 -17.64
N PRO A 182 16.15 11.47 -18.42
CA PRO A 182 17.11 11.74 -19.48
C PRO A 182 18.54 11.90 -18.94
N LYS A 183 18.70 12.57 -17.78
CA LYS A 183 19.99 12.78 -17.13
C LYS A 183 20.58 11.45 -16.63
N LYS A 184 19.77 10.61 -15.97
CA LYS A 184 20.19 9.26 -15.52
C LYS A 184 20.60 8.36 -16.70
N ARG A 185 19.85 8.40 -17.81
CA ARG A 185 20.17 7.64 -19.04
C ARG A 185 21.46 8.13 -19.70
N ALA A 186 21.73 9.43 -19.71
CA ALA A 186 22.98 9.99 -20.23
C ALA A 186 24.18 9.59 -19.37
N ALA A 187 24.02 9.53 -18.04
CA ALA A 187 25.06 9.12 -17.11
C ALA A 187 25.44 7.63 -17.23
N ARG A 188 24.46 6.73 -17.49
CA ARG A 188 24.70 5.28 -17.66
C ARG A 188 25.38 4.89 -18.98
N LYS A 189 25.47 5.79 -19.95
CA LYS A 189 26.12 5.55 -21.26
C LYS A 189 27.60 5.93 -21.28
N LYS A 190 28.13 6.49 -20.19
CA LYS A 190 29.56 6.74 -19.97
C LYS A 190 30.14 5.63 -19.12
#